data_AF-A0A945UKC0-F1
#
_entry.id   AF-A0A945UKC0-F1
#
_cell.length_a   1.000
_cell.length_b   1.000
_cell.length_c   1.000
_cell.angle_alpha   90.00
_cell.angle_beta   90.00
_cell.angle_gamma   90.00
#
_symmetry.space_group_name_H-M   'P 1'
#
loop_
_entity.id
_entity.type
_entity.pdbx_description
1 polymer ?
#
loop_
_entity_poly.entity_id
_entity_poly.type
_entity_poly.pdbx_seq_one_letter_code
_entity_poly.pdbx_strand_id
1 'polypeptide(L)' 'QETLRLGPDLSAGQRPQLVIGMGQWQSARSLGAWTLVGCTVGPAFEFDGFEMGPQGWEPD' A
#
# COMPACT_ATOMS: atom_id res chain seq x y z
N GLN A 1 10.58 6.81 6.65
CA GLN A 1 9.49 6.11 5.94
C GLN A 1 8.97 6.99 4.82
N GLU A 2 8.39 6.40 3.79
CA GLU A 2 7.84 7.12 2.65
C GLU A 2 6.32 7.06 2.68
N THR A 3 5.66 8.23 2.72
CA THR A 3 4.21 8.31 2.51
C THR A 3 3.95 8.65 1.05
N LEU A 4 3.36 7.70 0.33
CA LEU A 4 2.99 7.86 -1.07
C LEU A 4 1.51 8.22 -1.19
N ARG A 5 1.15 9.02 -2.20
CA ARG A 5 -0.26 9.36 -2.48
C ARG A 5 -0.76 8.61 -3.71
N LEU A 6 -1.56 7.58 -3.48
CA LEU A 6 -2.25 6.85 -4.53
C LEU A 6 -3.47 7.65 -5.01
N GLY A 7 -3.44 8.10 -6.26
CA GLY A 7 -4.54 8.85 -6.86
C GLY A 7 -4.21 9.42 -8.24
N PRO A 8 -5.19 9.99 -8.95
CA PRO A 8 -5.06 10.36 -10.34
C PRO A 8 -4.42 11.74 -10.57
N ASP A 9 -4.30 12.59 -9.54
CA ASP A 9 -3.80 13.96 -9.72
C ASP A 9 -2.27 14.02 -9.78
N LEU A 10 -1.76 13.81 -10.99
CA LEU A 10 -0.32 13.83 -11.27
C LEU A 10 0.31 15.20 -10.98
N SER A 11 -0.45 16.29 -11.15
CA SER A 11 0.03 17.66 -10.92
C SER A 11 0.30 17.93 -9.45
N ALA A 12 -0.48 17.29 -8.57
CA ALA A 12 -0.28 17.29 -7.12
C ALA A 12 0.70 16.19 -6.64
N GLY A 13 1.44 15.55 -7.55
CA GLY A 13 2.43 14.53 -7.20
C GLY A 13 1.84 13.15 -6.88
N GLN A 14 0.53 12.94 -7.09
CA GLN A 14 -0.08 11.62 -6.90
C GLN A 14 0.37 10.65 -7.99
N ARG A 15 0.25 9.35 -7.73
CA ARG A 15 0.45 8.31 -8.73
C ARG A 15 -0.74 7.35 -8.68
N PRO A 16 -1.35 6.98 -9.83
CA PRO A 16 -2.49 6.05 -9.84
C PRO A 16 -2.07 4.59 -9.64
N GLN A 17 -0.77 4.31 -9.69
CA GLN A 17 -0.18 3.00 -9.47
C GLN A 17 1.11 3.17 -8.68
N LEU A 18 1.31 2.29 -7.70
CA LEU A 18 2.51 2.22 -6.86
C LEU A 18 3.00 0.78 -6.83
N VAL A 19 4.32 0.61 -6.69
CA VAL A 19 4.97 -0.69 -6.50
C VAL A 19 5.54 -0.72 -5.10
N ILE A 20 5.14 -1.72 -4.31
CA ILE A 20 5.76 -2.03 -3.03
C ILE A 20 6.74 -3.18 -3.28
N GLY A 21 8.00 -2.98 -2.91
CA GLY A 21 9.04 -3.99 -3.08
C GLY A 21 8.86 -5.17 -2.12
N MET A 22 9.48 -6.31 -2.48
CA MET A 22 9.53 -7.48 -1.60
C MET A 22 10.13 -7.13 -0.23
N GLY A 23 9.53 -7.62 0.85
CA GLY A 23 10.00 -7.42 2.22
C GLY A 23 9.76 -6.02 2.78
N GLN A 24 9.11 -5.12 2.04
CA GLN A 24 8.70 -3.82 2.56
C GLN A 24 7.36 -3.92 3.29
N TRP A 25 7.34 -3.44 4.53
CA TRP A 25 6.09 -3.22 5.27
C TRP A 25 5.22 -2.17 4.56
N GLN A 26 3.91 -2.41 4.52
CA GLN A 26 2.95 -1.49 3.93
C GLN A 26 1.68 -1.37 4.78
N SER A 27 1.13 -0.16 4.82
CA SER A 27 -0.22 0.12 5.31
C SER A 27 -0.85 1.22 4.45
N ALA A 28 -2.18 1.29 4.40
CA ALA A 28 -2.88 2.29 3.63
C ALA A 28 -4.17 2.73 4.34
N ARG A 29 -4.55 3.98 4.13
CA ARG A 29 -5.84 4.54 4.57
C ARG A 29 -6.45 5.39 3.47
N SER A 30 -7.78 5.37 3.36
CA SER A 30 -8.48 6.33 2.51
C SER A 30 -8.32 7.75 3.06
N LEU A 31 -8.24 8.73 2.17
CA LEU A 31 -8.22 10.17 2.53
C LEU A 31 -9.58 10.84 2.32
N GLY A 32 -10.62 10.06 1.99
CA GLY A 32 -12.00 10.50 1.84
C GLY A 32 -12.96 9.49 2.45
N ALA A 33 -14.20 9.44 1.96
CA ALA A 33 -15.19 8.49 2.46
C ALA A 33 -14.80 7.02 2.16
N TRP A 34 -14.21 6.76 0.99
CA TRP A 34 -13.74 5.43 0.59
C TRP A 34 -12.71 5.53 -0.55
N THR A 35 -11.95 4.45 -0.76
CA THR A 35 -11.07 4.27 -1.92
C THR A 35 -11.14 2.81 -2.36
N LEU A 36 -11.41 2.58 -3.65
CA LEU A 36 -11.37 1.25 -4.26
C LEU A 36 -10.07 1.10 -5.05
N VAL A 37 -9.37 -0.02 -4.84
CA VAL A 37 -8.09 -0.31 -5.50
C VAL A 37 -8.04 -1.76 -5.96
N GLY A 38 -7.16 -2.03 -6.91
CA GLY A 38 -6.71 -3.38 -7.22
C GLY A 38 -5.28 -3.58 -6.71
N CYS A 39 -5.00 -4.74 -6.14
CA CYS A 39 -3.65 -5.13 -5.72
C CYS A 39 -3.25 -6.39 -6.49
N THR A 40 -2.25 -6.27 -7.36
CA THR A 40 -1.66 -7.40 -8.06
C THR A 40 -0.34 -7.75 -7.38
N VAL A 41 -0.20 -9.00 -6.97
CA VAL A 41 1.01 -9.50 -6.29
C VAL A 41 1.77 -10.40 -7.24
N GLY A 42 3.09 -10.23 -7.30
CA GLY A 42 4.00 -11.03 -8.10
C GLY A 42 5.21 -11.46 -7.26
N PRO A 43 5.51 -12.77 -7.11
CA PRO A 43 4.74 -13.95 -7.56
C PRO A 43 3.31 -14.03 -6.99
N ALA A 44 2.56 -15.07 -7.36
CA ALA A 44 1.19 -15.26 -6.87
C ALA A 44 1.14 -15.19 -5.33
N PHE A 45 0.10 -14.55 -4.80
CA PHE A 45 -0.08 -14.43 -3.36
C PHE A 45 -0.30 -15.81 -2.72
N GLU A 46 0.47 -16.10 -1.68
CA GLU A 46 0.33 -17.29 -0.83
C GLU A 46 0.37 -16.86 0.63
N PHE A 47 -0.49 -17.45 1.47
CA PHE A 47 -0.54 -17.12 2.90
C PHE A 47 0.77 -17.44 3.63
N ASP A 48 1.52 -18.45 3.19
CA ASP A 48 2.81 -18.82 3.77
C ASP A 48 3.87 -17.72 3.64
N GLY A 49 3.70 -16.78 2.70
CA GLY A 49 4.55 -15.59 2.53
C GLY A 49 3.97 -14.30 3.10
N PHE A 50 2.81 -14.36 3.77
CA PHE A 50 2.13 -13.18 4.32
C PHE A 50 2.41 -13.04 5.82
N GLU A 51 2.77 -11.82 6.22
CA GLU A 51 2.98 -11.45 7.62
C GLU A 51 2.14 -10.21 7.97
N MET A 52 1.45 -10.24 9.12
CA MET A 52 0.83 -9.06 9.70
C MET A 52 1.72 -8.50 10.80
N GLY A 53 1.82 -7.17 10.85
CA GLY A 53 2.44 -6.51 11.99
C GLY A 53 1.72 -6.88 13.30
N PRO A 54 2.43 -6.88 14.44
CA PRO A 54 1.83 -7.19 15.73
C PRO A 54 0.71 -6.20 16.08
N GLN A 55 -0.16 -6.56 17.01
CA GLN A 55 -1.25 -5.69 17.43
C GLN A 55 -0.71 -4.32 17.90
N GLY A 56 -1.27 -3.23 17.36
CA GLY A 56 -0.83 -1.87 17.68
C GLY A 56 0.45 -1.43 16.96
N TRP A 57 1.00 -2.26 16.07
CA TRP A 57 2.05 -1.83 15.17
C TRP A 57 1.51 -0.79 14.18
N GLU A 58 2.20 0.34 14.10
CA GLU A 58 2.00 1.35 13.08
C GLU A 58 3.37 1.69 12.47
N PRO A 59 3.43 1.99 11.17
CA PRO A 59 4.63 2.57 10.59
C PRO A 59 4.88 3.98 11.19
N ASP A 60 6.05 4.21 11.81
CA ASP A 60 6.59 5.56 12.20
C ASP A 60 6.41 6.71 11.18
#